data_AF-A0AA50CMI2-F1
#
_entry.id   AF-A0AA50CMI2-F1
#
_cell.length_a   1.000
_cell.length_b   1.000
_cell.length_c   1.000
_cell.angle_alpha   90.00
_cell.angle_beta   90.00
_cell.angle_gamma   90.00
#
_symmetry.space_group_name_H-M   'P 1'
#
loop_
_entity.id
_entity.type
_entity.pdbx_description
1 polymer ?
#
loop_
_entity_poly.entity_id
_entity_poly.type
_entity_poly.pdbx_seq_one_letter_code
_entity_poly.pdbx_strand_id
1 'polypeptide(L)'
;MTKRQLPPEIHAENLSRGLAIFAYRSDRHCGHQRNDGTGTTMDGIAAQAANQNAAHAIQHLNWIGGQSRWAFDLQMGLGTILKLSDPRRERWELPDTSLTHELLAAVYSALGRAIQWGTSEPALGKMEIEHLTEGMLAAARLVEAIEKEKFTDRHNDDRSRVKILIHRARIAEHYQDLERWRRDRERGTIDQMLGTAAEETEFFK
;
A
#
# COMPACT_ATOMS: atom_id res chain seq x y z
N MET A 1 -45.73 8.04 0.22
CA MET A 1 -44.51 7.71 -0.55
C MET A 1 -43.39 7.50 0.44
N THR A 2 -43.17 6.25 0.84
CA THR A 2 -42.43 5.89 2.06
C THR A 2 -41.14 5.17 1.67
N LYS A 3 -40.00 5.75 2.04
CA LYS A 3 -38.66 5.18 1.87
C LYS A 3 -38.56 3.88 2.67
N ARG A 4 -38.28 2.74 2.02
CA ARG A 4 -37.89 1.51 2.70
C ARG A 4 -36.40 1.58 3.01
N GLN A 5 -36.07 1.78 4.28
CA GLN A 5 -34.75 1.46 4.83
C GLN A 5 -34.61 -0.05 4.94
N LEU A 6 -33.51 -0.59 4.42
CA LEU A 6 -33.11 -1.99 4.62
C LEU A 6 -32.32 -2.12 5.94
N PRO A 7 -32.49 -3.22 6.70
CA PRO A 7 -31.86 -3.41 8.01
C PRO A 7 -30.36 -3.77 7.91
N PRO A 8 -29.56 -3.44 8.94
CA PRO A 8 -28.08 -3.49 8.91
C PRO A 8 -27.46 -4.89 9.08
N GLU A 9 -28.24 -5.97 9.07
CA GLU A 9 -27.73 -7.31 9.43
C GLU A 9 -27.16 -8.14 8.25
N ILE A 10 -27.15 -7.61 7.01
CA ILE A 10 -26.73 -8.38 5.82
C ILE A 10 -25.22 -8.25 5.52
N HIS A 11 -24.48 -7.40 6.22
CA HIS A 11 -23.07 -7.13 5.89
C HIS A 11 -22.03 -8.07 6.53
N ALA A 12 -22.40 -8.87 7.53
CA ALA A 12 -21.45 -9.75 8.23
C ALA A 12 -21.34 -11.17 7.65
N GLU A 13 -22.40 -11.71 7.01
CA GLU A 13 -22.38 -13.10 6.51
C GLU A 13 -21.62 -13.31 5.19
N ASN A 14 -21.46 -12.27 4.37
CA ASN A 14 -20.77 -12.39 3.09
C ASN A 14 -19.24 -12.33 3.20
N LEU A 15 -18.70 -11.85 4.33
CA LEU A 15 -17.25 -11.84 4.59
C LEU A 15 -16.74 -13.21 5.10
N SER A 16 -17.54 -13.96 5.86
CA SER A 16 -17.16 -15.29 6.35
C SER A 16 -17.25 -16.39 5.27
N ARG A 17 -18.06 -16.22 4.22
CA ARG A 17 -18.15 -17.22 3.14
C ARG A 17 -17.02 -17.15 2.11
N GLY A 18 -16.34 -16.00 1.98
CA GLY A 18 -15.17 -15.86 1.11
C GLY A 18 -13.92 -16.58 1.64
N LEU A 19 -13.77 -16.67 2.97
CA LEU A 19 -12.63 -17.29 3.63
C LEU A 19 -12.70 -18.83 3.69
N ALA A 20 -13.91 -19.42 3.58
CA ALA A 20 -14.09 -20.86 3.67
C ALA A 20 -13.80 -21.64 2.36
N ILE A 21 -13.72 -20.95 1.21
CA ILE A 21 -13.44 -21.59 -0.09
C ILE A 21 -11.92 -21.80 -0.31
N PHE A 22 -11.08 -21.11 0.46
CA PHE A 22 -9.61 -21.13 0.27
C PHE A 22 -8.91 -22.35 0.89
N ALA A 23 -9.57 -23.10 1.78
CA ALA A 23 -8.94 -24.19 2.52
C ALA A 23 -8.98 -25.58 1.84
N TYR A 24 -9.64 -25.75 0.68
CA TYR A 24 -9.90 -27.09 0.12
C TYR A 24 -9.17 -27.41 -1.21
N ARG A 25 -8.25 -26.57 -1.67
CA ARG A 25 -7.61 -26.75 -3.00
C ARG A 25 -6.08 -26.91 -2.97
N SER A 26 -5.53 -27.29 -1.81
CA SER A 26 -4.07 -27.40 -1.62
C SER A 26 -3.49 -28.83 -1.78
N ASP A 27 -4.29 -29.83 -2.18
CA ASP A 27 -3.89 -31.25 -2.09
C ASP A 27 -3.68 -32.00 -3.41
N ARG A 28 -3.57 -31.31 -4.54
CA ARG A 28 -3.17 -31.98 -5.79
C ARG A 28 -2.20 -31.11 -6.57
N HIS A 29 -0.90 -31.35 -6.38
CA HIS A 29 0.09 -31.51 -7.45
C HIS A 29 1.50 -31.68 -6.85
N CYS A 30 1.78 -32.85 -6.26
CA CYS A 30 3.16 -33.33 -6.11
C CYS A 30 3.59 -33.94 -7.46
N GLY A 31 4.14 -33.11 -8.33
CA GLY A 31 4.77 -33.52 -9.58
C GLY A 31 6.28 -33.57 -9.42
N HIS A 32 6.82 -34.77 -9.43
CA HIS A 32 8.24 -35.13 -9.43
C HIS A 32 8.99 -34.40 -10.57
N GLN A 33 9.98 -33.55 -10.25
CA GLN A 33 10.92 -33.01 -11.23
C GLN A 33 12.35 -33.46 -10.94
N ARG A 34 12.96 -34.05 -11.97
CA ARG A 34 14.34 -34.51 -12.01
C ARG A 34 15.30 -33.32 -12.09
N ASN A 35 16.40 -33.44 -11.37
CA ASN A 35 17.53 -32.52 -11.38
C ASN A 35 18.31 -32.61 -12.70
N ASP A 36 18.30 -31.53 -13.47
CA ASP A 36 19.32 -31.26 -14.49
C ASP A 36 20.09 -30.00 -14.06
N GLY A 37 21.31 -30.22 -13.57
CA GLY A 37 22.16 -29.19 -12.98
C GLY A 37 22.70 -28.21 -14.02
N THR A 38 22.38 -26.92 -13.84
CA THR A 38 23.10 -25.68 -14.24
C THR A 38 22.16 -24.46 -14.31
N GLY A 39 20.83 -24.66 -14.32
CA GLY A 39 19.83 -23.56 -14.23
C GLY A 39 19.39 -23.20 -12.81
N THR A 40 19.57 -24.10 -11.84
CA THR A 40 18.97 -24.01 -10.49
C THR A 40 19.50 -22.86 -9.61
N THR A 41 20.72 -22.36 -9.88
CA THR A 41 21.34 -21.33 -9.03
C THR A 41 20.86 -19.93 -9.37
N MET A 42 20.65 -19.62 -10.65
CA MET A 42 20.12 -18.33 -11.12
C MET A 42 18.63 -18.19 -10.77
N ASP A 43 17.86 -19.26 -10.98
CA ASP A 43 16.44 -19.32 -10.61
C ASP A 43 16.24 -19.12 -9.10
N GLY A 44 17.11 -19.74 -8.28
CA GLY A 44 17.07 -19.59 -6.83
C GLY A 44 17.41 -18.17 -6.34
N ILE A 45 18.38 -17.50 -6.97
CA ILE A 45 18.76 -16.12 -6.62
C ILE A 45 17.63 -15.15 -6.96
N ALA A 46 16.98 -15.33 -8.10
CA ALA A 46 15.91 -14.45 -8.55
C ALA A 46 14.60 -14.64 -7.76
N ALA A 47 14.24 -15.87 -7.41
CA ALA A 47 13.13 -16.16 -6.51
C ALA A 47 13.39 -15.54 -5.12
N GLN A 48 14.62 -15.68 -4.60
CA GLN A 48 15.00 -15.06 -3.33
C GLN A 48 14.92 -13.52 -3.39
N ALA A 49 15.34 -12.91 -4.50
CA ALA A 49 15.19 -11.47 -4.70
C ALA A 49 13.72 -11.04 -4.80
N ALA A 50 12.87 -11.84 -5.43
CA ALA A 50 11.42 -11.58 -5.50
C ALA A 50 10.78 -11.65 -4.10
N ASN A 51 11.15 -12.63 -3.29
CA ASN A 51 10.73 -12.77 -1.90
C ASN A 51 11.16 -11.58 -1.04
N GLN A 52 12.41 -11.13 -1.17
CA GLN A 52 12.88 -9.93 -0.47
C GLN A 52 12.11 -8.68 -0.87
N ASN A 53 11.84 -8.51 -2.18
CA ASN A 53 11.01 -7.41 -2.66
C ASN A 53 9.58 -7.49 -2.07
N ALA A 54 8.96 -8.67 -2.05
CA ALA A 54 7.63 -8.86 -1.47
C ALA A 54 7.61 -8.54 0.03
N ALA A 55 8.60 -9.03 0.79
CA ALA A 55 8.74 -8.73 2.22
C ALA A 55 8.93 -7.23 2.48
N HIS A 56 9.74 -6.55 1.66
CA HIS A 56 9.93 -5.11 1.74
C HIS A 56 8.64 -4.34 1.43
N ALA A 57 7.85 -4.79 0.44
CA ALA A 57 6.55 -4.21 0.14
C ALA A 57 5.56 -4.37 1.29
N ILE A 58 5.50 -5.56 1.91
CA ILE A 58 4.68 -5.84 3.10
C ILE A 58 5.05 -4.89 4.23
N GLN A 59 6.35 -4.71 4.51
CA GLN A 59 6.83 -3.83 5.56
C GLN A 59 6.36 -2.38 5.36
N HIS A 60 6.55 -1.82 4.17
CA HIS A 60 6.07 -0.47 3.87
C HIS A 60 4.54 -0.35 3.98
N LEU A 61 3.80 -1.32 3.43
CA LEU A 61 2.34 -1.32 3.54
C LEU A 61 1.87 -1.37 5.00
N ASN A 62 2.60 -2.06 5.86
CA ASN A 62 2.33 -2.14 7.30
C ASN A 62 2.63 -0.85 8.07
N TRP A 63 3.52 0.00 7.57
CA TRP A 63 3.83 1.30 8.18
C TRP A 63 2.88 2.43 7.81
N ILE A 64 2.07 2.25 6.77
CA ILE A 64 0.97 3.16 6.44
C ILE A 64 0.06 3.26 7.67
N GLY A 65 0.01 4.44 8.30
CA GLY A 65 -0.85 4.71 9.45
C GLY A 65 -0.20 4.65 10.83
N GLY A 66 1.13 4.70 10.91
CA GLY A 66 1.86 4.88 12.18
C GLY A 66 2.75 6.13 12.24
N GLN A 67 2.98 6.83 11.11
CA GLN A 67 3.96 7.92 11.00
C GLN A 67 3.54 9.00 9.99
N SER A 68 4.16 10.19 10.07
CA SER A 68 3.97 11.32 9.14
C SER A 68 4.34 11.04 7.67
N ARG A 69 4.84 9.84 7.34
CA ARG A 69 5.35 9.46 6.01
C ARG A 69 4.48 8.43 5.28
N TRP A 70 3.21 8.29 5.65
CA TRP A 70 2.31 7.28 5.07
C TRP A 70 2.26 7.31 3.54
N ALA A 71 2.34 8.51 2.93
CA ALA A 71 2.32 8.68 1.48
C ALA A 71 3.60 8.11 0.83
N PHE A 72 4.75 8.24 1.48
CA PHE A 72 6.01 7.62 1.04
C PHE A 72 5.92 6.10 1.11
N ASP A 73 5.46 5.56 2.25
CA ASP A 73 5.32 4.12 2.45
C ASP A 73 4.34 3.50 1.44
N LEU A 74 3.24 4.19 1.14
CA LEU A 74 2.31 3.82 0.08
C LEU A 74 3.01 3.74 -1.28
N GLN A 75 3.83 4.73 -1.64
CA GLN A 75 4.56 4.72 -2.90
C GLN A 75 5.55 3.54 -2.99
N MET A 76 6.28 3.26 -1.91
CA MET A 76 7.28 2.18 -1.89
C MET A 76 6.64 0.80 -2.01
N GLY A 77 5.56 0.56 -1.26
CA GLY A 77 4.79 -0.69 -1.34
C GLY A 77 4.19 -0.90 -2.73
N LEU A 78 3.48 0.10 -3.26
CA LEU A 78 2.84 0.02 -4.58
C LEU A 78 3.85 -0.06 -5.74
N GLY A 79 4.97 0.67 -5.65
CA GLY A 79 6.04 0.60 -6.63
C GLY A 79 6.64 -0.80 -6.75
N THR A 80 6.76 -1.50 -5.61
CA THR A 80 7.23 -2.88 -5.59
C THR A 80 6.21 -3.84 -6.20
N ILE A 81 4.91 -3.66 -5.92
CA ILE A 81 3.84 -4.44 -6.57
C ILE A 81 3.86 -4.23 -8.09
N LEU A 82 4.08 -3.00 -8.57
CA LEU A 82 4.25 -2.74 -10.01
C LEU A 82 5.47 -3.44 -10.60
N LYS A 83 6.58 -3.51 -9.86
CA LYS A 83 7.78 -4.22 -10.29
C LYS A 83 7.52 -5.73 -10.41
N LEU A 84 6.84 -6.32 -9.42
CA LEU A 84 6.53 -7.75 -9.38
C LEU A 84 5.46 -8.16 -10.41
N SER A 85 4.54 -7.26 -10.75
CA SER A 85 3.48 -7.49 -11.75
C SER A 85 3.90 -7.09 -13.17
N ASP A 86 5.19 -6.94 -13.45
CA ASP A 86 5.65 -6.63 -14.80
C ASP A 86 5.40 -7.84 -15.73
N PRO A 87 4.64 -7.66 -16.83
CA PRO A 87 4.31 -8.76 -17.74
C PRO A 87 5.52 -9.37 -18.44
N ARG A 88 6.70 -8.72 -18.40
CA ARG A 88 7.95 -9.24 -18.96
C ARG A 88 8.70 -10.16 -18.00
N ARG A 89 8.28 -10.27 -16.73
CA ARG A 89 8.92 -11.14 -15.75
C ARG A 89 8.66 -12.60 -16.04
N GLU A 90 9.66 -13.42 -15.77
CA GLU A 90 9.53 -14.87 -15.83
C GLU A 90 8.95 -15.41 -14.50
N ARG A 91 8.37 -16.62 -14.53
CA ARG A 91 7.67 -17.21 -13.36
C ARG A 91 8.59 -17.42 -12.16
N TRP A 92 9.86 -17.78 -12.39
CA TRP A 92 10.86 -17.95 -11.34
C TRP A 92 11.33 -16.62 -10.72
N GLU A 93 10.88 -15.48 -11.26
CA GLU A 93 11.13 -14.14 -10.70
C GLU A 93 9.93 -13.62 -9.85
N LEU A 94 8.98 -14.50 -9.53
CA LEU A 94 7.82 -14.20 -8.70
C LEU A 94 8.04 -14.68 -7.26
N PRO A 95 7.43 -14.00 -6.28
CA PRO A 95 7.55 -14.39 -4.88
C PRO A 95 6.78 -15.67 -4.59
N ASP A 96 7.17 -16.33 -3.50
CA ASP A 96 6.49 -17.52 -2.99
C ASP A 96 5.02 -17.24 -2.66
N THR A 97 4.20 -18.29 -2.70
CA THR A 97 2.76 -18.19 -2.44
C THR A 97 2.44 -17.62 -1.06
N SER A 98 3.18 -18.01 -0.02
CA SER A 98 3.00 -17.50 1.35
C SER A 98 3.20 -15.98 1.42
N LEU A 99 4.29 -15.48 0.84
CA LEU A 99 4.57 -14.04 0.77
C LEU A 99 3.56 -13.30 -0.10
N THR A 100 3.03 -13.94 -1.13
CA THR A 100 1.97 -13.34 -1.96
C THR A 100 0.67 -13.18 -1.18
N HIS A 101 0.31 -14.15 -0.33
CA HIS A 101 -0.85 -14.05 0.57
C HIS A 101 -0.66 -12.95 1.63
N GLU A 102 0.52 -12.89 2.25
CA GLU A 102 0.85 -11.82 3.20
C GLU A 102 0.82 -10.45 2.54
N LEU A 103 1.33 -10.34 1.31
CA LEU A 103 1.29 -9.10 0.52
C LEU A 103 -0.15 -8.68 0.23
N LEU A 104 -1.03 -9.62 -0.13
CA LEU A 104 -2.45 -9.32 -0.36
C LEU A 104 -3.13 -8.81 0.92
N ALA A 105 -2.89 -9.47 2.06
CA ALA A 105 -3.41 -9.03 3.35
C ALA A 105 -2.88 -7.64 3.74
N ALA A 106 -1.61 -7.36 3.46
CA ALA A 106 -0.99 -6.07 3.70
C ALA A 106 -1.63 -4.96 2.85
N VAL A 107 -1.97 -5.22 1.58
CA VAL A 107 -2.67 -4.26 0.72
C VAL A 107 -4.03 -3.86 1.30
N TYR A 108 -4.86 -4.84 1.71
CA TYR A 108 -6.17 -4.53 2.29
C TYR A 108 -6.06 -3.78 3.61
N SER A 109 -5.12 -4.19 4.47
CA SER A 109 -4.86 -3.52 5.75
C SER A 109 -4.37 -2.08 5.54
N ALA A 110 -3.48 -1.89 4.55
CA ALA A 110 -2.97 -0.58 4.15
C ALA A 110 -4.09 0.34 3.63
N LEU A 111 -5.07 -0.18 2.89
CA LEU A 111 -6.19 0.64 2.42
C LEU A 111 -6.98 1.25 3.59
N GLY A 112 -7.33 0.44 4.59
CA GLY A 112 -8.05 0.93 5.77
C GLY A 112 -7.27 2.04 6.50
N ARG A 113 -5.97 1.84 6.68
CA ARG A 113 -5.09 2.83 7.31
C ARG A 113 -4.89 4.08 6.44
N ALA A 114 -4.72 3.92 5.13
CA ALA A 114 -4.58 5.03 4.20
C ALA A 114 -5.83 5.90 4.15
N ILE A 115 -7.03 5.31 4.25
CA ILE A 115 -8.27 6.08 4.38
C ILE A 115 -8.26 6.87 5.69
N GLN A 116 -7.99 6.20 6.82
CA GLN A 116 -7.99 6.86 8.13
C GLN A 116 -7.02 8.07 8.20
N TRP A 117 -5.84 7.96 7.60
CA TRP A 117 -4.79 8.98 7.67
C TRP A 117 -4.79 9.97 6.51
N GLY A 118 -5.14 9.51 5.31
CA GLY A 118 -5.06 10.29 4.08
C GLY A 118 -6.29 11.14 3.79
N THR A 119 -7.41 10.93 4.50
CA THR A 119 -8.66 11.64 4.21
C THR A 119 -9.14 12.53 5.36
N SER A 120 -8.53 12.43 6.54
CA SER A 120 -9.00 13.09 7.77
C SER A 120 -8.44 14.50 7.96
N GLU A 121 -7.17 14.76 7.62
CA GLU A 121 -6.54 16.07 7.83
C GLU A 121 -5.85 16.59 6.56
N PRO A 122 -6.13 17.83 6.12
CA PRO A 122 -5.42 18.45 4.99
C PRO A 122 -3.89 18.50 5.18
N ALA A 123 -3.47 18.69 6.42
CA ALA A 123 -2.09 18.67 6.90
C ALA A 123 -1.35 17.34 6.65
N LEU A 124 -2.10 16.26 6.41
CA LEU A 124 -1.59 14.92 6.15
C LEU A 124 -1.68 14.57 4.65
N GLY A 125 -1.81 15.55 3.76
CA GLY A 125 -1.85 15.33 2.32
C GLY A 125 -3.16 14.69 1.90
N LYS A 126 -4.22 15.50 1.86
CA LYS A 126 -5.58 15.03 1.55
C LYS A 126 -5.61 14.29 0.22
N MET A 127 -6.12 13.06 0.24
CA MET A 127 -6.46 12.30 -0.94
C MET A 127 -7.91 11.82 -0.84
N GLU A 128 -8.64 11.88 -1.96
CA GLU A 128 -10.02 11.42 -2.01
C GLU A 128 -10.10 9.89 -1.81
N ILE A 129 -11.11 9.44 -1.08
CA ILE A 129 -11.30 8.02 -0.70
C ILE A 129 -11.42 7.14 -1.95
N GLU A 130 -12.06 7.64 -3.00
CA GLU A 130 -12.25 6.95 -4.27
C GLU A 130 -10.91 6.65 -4.93
N HIS A 131 -9.95 7.57 -4.85
CA HIS A 131 -8.63 7.40 -5.43
C HIS A 131 -7.80 6.35 -4.70
N LEU A 132 -7.87 6.36 -3.36
CA LEU A 132 -7.28 5.33 -2.52
C LEU A 132 -7.89 3.96 -2.81
N THR A 133 -9.22 3.89 -2.83
CA THR A 133 -9.97 2.64 -3.04
C THR A 133 -9.69 2.06 -4.43
N GLU A 134 -9.78 2.87 -5.49
CA GLU A 134 -9.53 2.43 -6.86
C GLU A 134 -8.11 1.87 -7.03
N GLY A 135 -7.10 2.61 -6.59
CA GLY A 135 -5.70 2.22 -6.77
C GLY A 135 -5.30 1.03 -5.89
N MET A 136 -5.76 0.95 -4.65
CA MET A 136 -5.46 -0.17 -3.75
C MET A 136 -6.16 -1.46 -4.18
N LEU A 137 -7.40 -1.38 -4.65
CA LEU A 137 -8.09 -2.56 -5.20
C LEU A 137 -7.45 -3.01 -6.52
N ALA A 138 -6.94 -2.09 -7.33
CA ALA A 138 -6.13 -2.45 -8.49
C ALA A 138 -4.83 -3.15 -8.07
N ALA A 139 -4.14 -2.67 -7.03
CA ALA A 139 -2.96 -3.34 -6.49
C ALA A 139 -3.28 -4.75 -5.98
N ALA A 140 -4.39 -4.95 -5.26
CA ALA A 140 -4.82 -6.27 -4.80
C ALA A 140 -5.03 -7.25 -5.96
N ARG A 141 -5.68 -6.80 -7.05
CA ARG A 141 -5.85 -7.62 -8.26
C ARG A 141 -4.54 -7.99 -8.93
N LEU A 142 -3.54 -7.10 -8.91
CA LEU A 142 -2.20 -7.42 -9.41
C LEU A 142 -1.49 -8.46 -8.53
N VAL A 143 -1.67 -8.41 -7.21
CA VAL A 143 -1.13 -9.43 -6.29
C VAL A 143 -1.79 -10.79 -6.52
N GLU A 144 -3.11 -10.82 -6.71
CA GLU A 144 -3.80 -12.07 -7.10
C GLU A 144 -3.34 -12.60 -8.47
N ALA A 145 -3.01 -11.71 -9.41
CA ALA A 145 -2.49 -12.10 -10.71
C ALA A 145 -1.09 -12.72 -10.62
N ILE A 146 -0.25 -12.21 -9.71
CA ILE A 146 1.06 -12.78 -9.36
C ILE A 146 0.85 -14.19 -8.80
N GLU A 147 -0.03 -14.36 -7.81
CA GLU A 147 -0.32 -15.66 -7.19
C GLU A 147 -0.79 -16.70 -8.22
N LYS A 148 -1.65 -16.28 -9.13
CA LYS A 148 -2.25 -17.16 -10.16
C LYS A 148 -1.35 -17.32 -11.38
N GLU A 149 -0.22 -16.62 -11.45
CA GLU A 149 0.67 -16.50 -12.62
C GLU A 149 -0.09 -16.15 -13.92
N LYS A 150 -1.12 -15.29 -13.81
CA LYS A 150 -2.06 -15.00 -14.90
C LYS A 150 -2.24 -13.51 -15.10
N PHE A 151 -1.52 -12.98 -16.08
CA PHE A 151 -1.67 -11.60 -16.54
C PHE A 151 -2.55 -11.53 -17.79
N THR A 152 -3.39 -10.51 -17.85
CA THR A 152 -4.37 -10.25 -18.92
C THR A 152 -4.40 -8.75 -19.19
N ASP A 153 -5.05 -8.32 -20.27
CA ASP A 153 -5.12 -6.89 -20.63
C ASP A 153 -5.71 -6.02 -19.52
N ARG A 154 -6.68 -6.56 -18.75
CA ARG A 154 -7.23 -5.87 -17.56
C ARG A 154 -6.15 -5.49 -16.54
N HIS A 155 -5.10 -6.29 -16.41
CA HIS A 155 -4.01 -6.01 -15.48
C HIS A 155 -3.12 -4.85 -15.96
N ASN A 156 -3.11 -4.52 -17.26
CA ASN A 156 -2.46 -3.29 -17.74
C ASN A 156 -3.22 -2.03 -17.29
N ASP A 157 -4.55 -2.09 -17.27
CA ASP A 157 -5.38 -1.02 -16.70
C ASP A 157 -5.15 -0.90 -15.19
N ASP A 158 -5.10 -2.03 -14.48
CA ASP A 158 -4.85 -2.03 -13.03
C ASP A 158 -3.44 -1.48 -12.70
N ARG A 159 -2.41 -1.81 -13.49
CA ARG A 159 -1.09 -1.17 -13.39
C ARG A 159 -1.18 0.35 -13.58
N SER A 160 -1.98 0.82 -14.52
CA SER A 160 -2.18 2.25 -14.77
C SER A 160 -2.87 2.93 -13.58
N ARG A 161 -3.90 2.32 -12.99
CA ARG A 161 -4.57 2.80 -11.77
C ARG A 161 -3.61 2.89 -10.58
N VAL A 162 -2.75 1.89 -10.40
CA VAL A 162 -1.74 1.90 -9.34
C VAL A 162 -0.71 3.02 -9.57
N LYS A 163 -0.26 3.24 -10.80
CA LYS A 163 0.63 4.38 -11.13
C LYS A 163 -0.02 5.73 -10.84
N ILE A 164 -1.30 5.89 -11.18
CA ILE A 164 -2.07 7.10 -10.86
C ILE A 164 -2.12 7.33 -9.34
N LEU A 165 -2.35 6.27 -8.56
CA LEU A 165 -2.35 6.37 -7.10
C LEU A 165 -0.97 6.77 -6.55
N ILE A 166 0.11 6.19 -7.06
CA ILE A 166 1.49 6.60 -6.69
C ILE A 166 1.72 8.09 -7.00
N HIS A 167 1.27 8.57 -8.16
CA HIS A 167 1.38 9.99 -8.49
C HIS A 167 0.59 10.89 -7.55
N ARG A 168 -0.62 10.48 -7.16
CA ARG A 168 -1.43 11.21 -6.17
C ARG A 168 -0.77 11.20 -4.80
N ALA A 169 -0.19 10.08 -4.38
CA ALA A 169 0.55 9.99 -3.13
C ALA A 169 1.75 10.96 -3.11
N ARG A 170 2.48 11.12 -4.23
CA ARG A 170 3.55 12.13 -4.35
C ARG A 170 3.06 13.56 -4.19
N ILE A 171 1.91 13.87 -4.79
CA ILE A 171 1.29 15.19 -4.66
C ILE A 171 0.87 15.42 -3.20
N ALA A 172 0.27 14.42 -2.56
CA ALA A 172 -0.11 14.47 -1.15
C ALA A 172 1.11 14.68 -0.23
N GLU A 173 2.21 13.97 -0.46
CA GLU A 173 3.48 14.14 0.24
C GLU A 173 4.02 15.58 0.09
N HIS A 174 4.00 16.12 -1.14
CA HIS A 174 4.43 17.50 -1.36
C HIS A 174 3.59 18.52 -0.56
N TYR A 175 2.27 18.31 -0.47
CA TYR A 175 1.41 19.17 0.35
C TYR A 175 1.69 19.03 1.86
N GLN A 176 2.04 17.83 2.34
CA GLN A 176 2.47 17.63 3.74
C GLN A 176 3.73 18.44 4.04
N ASP A 177 4.71 18.44 3.14
CA ASP A 177 5.96 19.17 3.31
C ASP A 177 5.74 20.69 3.33
N LEU A 178 4.89 21.20 2.42
CA LEU A 178 4.53 22.63 2.40
C LEU A 178 3.85 23.07 3.70
N GLU A 179 2.91 22.26 4.20
CA GLU A 179 2.21 22.57 5.44
C GLU A 179 3.14 22.46 6.67
N ARG A 180 4.08 21.51 6.66
CA ARG A 180 5.14 21.42 7.67
C ARG A 180 5.99 22.69 7.68
N TRP A 181 6.45 23.14 6.51
CA TRP A 181 7.22 24.38 6.39
C TRP A 181 6.44 25.63 6.82
N ARG A 182 5.13 25.69 6.56
CA ARG A 182 4.28 26.77 7.04
C ARG A 182 4.25 26.79 8.57
N ARG A 183 4.01 25.65 9.21
CA ARG A 183 3.99 25.53 10.68
C ARG A 183 5.34 25.85 11.31
N ASP A 184 6.44 25.43 10.70
CA ASP A 184 7.78 25.72 11.21
C ASP A 184 8.09 27.22 11.17
N ARG A 185 7.64 27.93 10.12
CA ARG A 185 7.75 29.39 10.03
C ARG A 185 6.85 30.12 11.04
N GLU A 186 5.62 29.66 11.22
CA GLU A 186 4.70 30.23 12.20
C GLU A 186 5.23 30.06 13.62
N ARG A 187 5.77 28.88 13.96
CA ARG A 187 6.44 28.63 15.25
C ARG A 187 7.66 29.51 15.45
N GLY A 188 8.54 29.60 14.44
CA GLY A 188 9.70 30.50 14.52
C GLY A 188 9.31 31.96 14.73
N THR A 189 8.19 32.39 14.14
CA THR A 189 7.65 33.75 14.32
C THR A 189 7.08 33.93 15.74
N ILE A 190 6.35 32.94 16.27
CA ILE A 190 5.83 32.95 17.64
C ILE A 190 6.97 32.95 18.67
N ASP A 191 7.99 32.11 18.49
CA ASP A 191 9.14 32.05 19.39
C ASP A 191 9.92 33.38 19.37
N GLN A 192 10.01 34.04 18.22
CA GLN A 192 10.65 35.35 18.11
C GLN A 192 9.83 36.44 18.81
N MET A 193 8.50 36.45 18.65
CA MET A 193 7.60 37.37 19.37
C MET A 193 7.63 37.16 20.89
N LEU A 194 7.63 35.90 21.34
CA LEU A 194 7.71 35.56 22.77
C LEU A 194 9.09 35.87 23.36
N GLY A 195 10.17 35.65 22.62
CA GLY A 195 11.52 36.04 23.01
C GLY A 195 11.69 37.55 23.15
N THR A 196 11.09 38.32 22.23
CA THR A 196 11.15 39.80 22.27
C THR A 196 10.30 40.35 23.42
N ALA A 197 9.12 39.76 23.68
CA ALA A 197 8.28 40.13 24.81
C ALA A 197 8.93 39.83 26.17
N ALA A 198 9.70 38.74 26.27
CA ALA A 198 10.47 38.41 27.47
C ALA A 198 11.61 39.41 27.72
N GLU A 199 12.34 39.81 26.67
CA GLU A 199 13.40 40.83 26.74
C GLU A 199 12.84 42.22 27.13
N GLU A 200 11.65 42.60 26.63
CA GLU A 200 11.00 43.85 27.02
C GLU A 200 10.59 43.85 28.51
N THR A 201 10.16 42.72 29.08
CA THR A 201 9.81 42.65 30.51
C THR A 201 11.00 42.70 31.47
N GLU A 202 12.21 42.36 31.02
CA GLU A 202 13.44 42.51 31.83
C GLU A 202 13.99 43.95 31.82
N PHE A 203 13.70 44.73 30.77
CA PHE A 203 14.15 46.13 30.66
C PHE A 203 13.38 47.13 31.54
N PHE A 204 12.21 46.74 32.08
CA PHE A 204 11.36 47.59 32.93
C PHE A 204 11.46 47.30 34.44
N LYS A 205 12.49 46.58 34.89
CA LYS A 205 12.85 46.42 36.32
C LYS A 205 14.06 47.27 36.69
#